data_AF-A0AAW0RJS3-F1
#
_entry.id   AF-A0AAW0RJS3-F1
#
_cell.length_a   1.000
_cell.length_b   1.000
_cell.length_c   1.000
_cell.angle_alpha   90.00
_cell.angle_beta   90.00
_cell.angle_gamma   90.00
#
_symmetry.space_group_name_H-M   'P 1'
#
loop_
_entity.id
_entity.type
_entity.pdbx_description
1 polymer ?
#
loop_
_entity_poly.entity_id
_entity_poly.type
_entity_poly.pdbx_seq_one_letter_code
_entity_poly.pdbx_strand_id
1 'polypeptide(L)'
;AFIAEILAKDPKARVISAGDFNEFAQVQPMRVFADKSGLVNVDDLVGTPPAERYTYLFDMNCQSLDHMYASKALARRAKFEHLHVNTWQDANGQVSDHDPSVAQFDVCGCA
;
A
#
# COMPACT_ATOMS: atom_id res chain seq x y z
N ALA A 1 13.33 5.95 -14.13
CA ALA A 1 11.96 6.13 -13.61
C ALA A 1 12.08 6.84 -12.28
N PHE A 2 11.30 7.89 -12.05
CA PHE A 2 11.53 8.91 -11.02
C PHE A 2 11.95 8.39 -9.63
N ILE A 3 11.25 7.39 -9.08
CA ILE A 3 11.56 6.82 -7.75
C ILE A 3 12.94 6.15 -7.71
N ALA A 4 13.29 5.36 -8.73
CA ALA A 4 14.58 4.69 -8.80
C ALA A 4 15.74 5.68 -8.92
N GLU A 5 15.52 6.83 -9.57
CA GLU A 5 16.52 7.90 -9.67
C GLU A 5 16.75 8.59 -8.30
N ILE A 6 15.71 8.70 -7.47
CA ILE A 6 15.83 9.16 -6.09
C ILE A 6 16.66 8.17 -5.27
N LEU A 7 16.31 6.88 -5.31
CA LEU A 7 16.99 5.84 -4.53
C LEU A 7 18.43 5.59 -5.00
N ALA A 8 18.73 5.81 -6.29
CA ALA A 8 20.09 5.75 -6.81
C ALA A 8 20.98 6.89 -6.28
N LYS A 9 20.41 8.06 -6.00
CA LYS A 9 21.12 9.21 -5.42
C LYS A 9 21.25 9.10 -3.90
N ASP A 10 20.20 8.66 -3.23
CA ASP A 10 20.18 8.42 -1.79
C ASP A 10 19.48 7.09 -1.47
N PRO A 11 20.25 6.01 -1.20
CA PRO A 11 19.70 4.72 -0.82
C PRO A 11 18.93 4.73 0.51
N LYS A 12 19.05 5.79 1.32
CA LYS A 12 18.32 6.00 2.57
C LYS A 12 17.14 6.96 2.42
N ALA A 13 16.84 7.43 1.20
CA ALA A 13 15.70 8.28 0.95
C ALA A 13 14.41 7.58 1.37
N ARG A 14 13.56 8.33 2.07
CA ARG A 14 12.26 7.87 2.56
C ARG A 14 11.19 8.22 1.53
N VAL A 15 10.86 7.24 0.69
CA VAL A 15 9.87 7.40 -0.38
C VAL A 15 8.65 6.52 -0.10
N ILE A 16 7.47 7.09 -0.29
CA ILE A 16 6.18 6.38 -0.24
C ILE A 16 5.46 6.64 -1.56
N SER A 17 4.85 5.60 -2.13
CA SER A 17 3.89 5.70 -3.22
C SER A 17 2.61 4.99 -2.76
N ALA A 18 1.49 5.70 -2.74
CA ALA A 18 0.24 5.20 -2.18
C ALA A 18 -0.96 5.72 -2.96
N GLY A 19 -2.03 4.94 -3.01
CA GLY A 19 -3.32 5.32 -3.58
C GLY A 19 -3.99 4.16 -4.31
N ASP A 20 -5.01 4.49 -5.09
CA ASP A 20 -5.69 3.56 -5.99
C ASP A 20 -4.84 3.35 -7.26
N PHE A 21 -4.37 2.11 -7.46
CA PHE A 21 -3.60 1.73 -8.66
C PHE A 21 -4.49 1.07 -9.71
N ASN A 22 -5.78 0.84 -9.39
CA ASN A 22 -6.75 0.11 -10.19
C ASN A 22 -6.28 -1.27 -10.65
N GLU A 23 -5.43 -1.92 -9.85
CA GLU A 23 -4.90 -3.24 -10.19
C GLU A 23 -4.80 -4.18 -9.00
N PHE A 24 -4.96 -5.47 -9.24
CA PHE A 24 -4.82 -6.48 -8.20
C PHE A 24 -3.34 -6.72 -7.84
N ALA A 25 -3.05 -6.92 -6.55
CA ALA A 25 -1.67 -7.09 -6.05
C ALA A 25 -0.84 -8.14 -6.81
N GLN A 26 -1.47 -9.22 -7.29
CA GLN A 26 -0.78 -10.33 -7.97
C GLN A 26 -0.44 -10.10 -9.46
N VAL A 27 -0.95 -9.05 -10.10
CA VAL A 27 -0.80 -8.87 -11.55
C VAL A 27 0.59 -8.37 -11.96
N GLN A 28 0.93 -8.55 -13.23
CA GLN A 28 2.25 -8.19 -13.77
C GLN A 28 2.61 -6.70 -13.64
N PRO A 29 1.69 -5.74 -13.85
CA PRO A 29 1.97 -4.32 -13.63
C PRO A 29 2.50 -4.01 -12.21
N MET A 30 1.91 -4.61 -11.18
CA MET A 30 2.32 -4.40 -9.79
C MET A 30 3.72 -4.96 -9.51
N ARG A 31 4.06 -6.12 -10.10
CA ARG A 31 5.41 -6.69 -10.03
C ARG A 31 6.44 -5.79 -10.71
N VAL A 32 6.13 -5.31 -11.92
CA VAL A 32 6.99 -4.39 -12.65
C VAL A 32 7.17 -3.08 -11.90
N PHE A 33 6.12 -2.55 -11.27
CA PHE A 33 6.21 -1.34 -10.46
C PHE A 33 7.17 -1.54 -9.28
N ALA A 34 7.03 -2.62 -8.52
CA ALA A 34 7.93 -2.95 -7.41
C ALA A 34 9.39 -3.07 -7.90
N ASP A 35 9.63 -3.86 -8.94
CA ASP A 35 10.97 -4.11 -9.49
C ASP A 35 11.64 -2.83 -10.02
N LYS A 36 10.88 -2.01 -10.78
CA LYS A 36 11.42 -0.78 -11.37
C LYS A 36 11.55 0.37 -10.39
N SER A 37 10.71 0.44 -9.37
CA SER A 37 10.77 1.51 -8.36
C SER A 37 11.80 1.22 -7.27
N GLY A 38 12.05 -0.06 -6.95
CA GLY A 38 12.85 -0.46 -5.80
C GLY A 38 12.11 -0.30 -4.46
N LEU A 39 10.81 0.01 -4.49
CA LEU A 39 9.96 0.04 -3.31
C LEU A 39 9.43 -1.37 -3.00
N VAL A 40 9.01 -1.56 -1.76
CA VAL A 40 8.42 -2.80 -1.26
C VAL A 40 6.96 -2.56 -0.87
N ASN A 41 6.09 -3.55 -1.11
CA ASN A 41 4.69 -3.47 -0.70
C ASN A 41 4.61 -3.44 0.84
N VAL A 42 3.85 -2.50 1.39
CA VAL A 42 3.72 -2.30 2.84
C VAL A 42 2.94 -3.45 3.50
N ASP A 43 2.00 -4.09 2.80
CA ASP A 43 1.34 -5.29 3.33
C ASP A 43 2.33 -6.42 3.61
N ASP A 44 3.30 -6.60 2.71
CA ASP A 44 4.35 -7.61 2.89
C ASP A 44 5.34 -7.19 3.97
N LEU A 45 5.56 -5.88 4.17
CA LEU A 45 6.41 -5.36 5.23
C LEU A 45 5.85 -5.61 6.63
N VAL A 46 4.54 -5.41 6.82
CA VAL A 46 3.90 -5.55 8.14
C VAL A 46 3.26 -6.93 8.35
N GLY A 47 3.20 -7.75 7.30
CA GLY A 47 2.63 -9.08 7.35
C GLY A 47 1.10 -9.09 7.39
N THR A 48 0.43 -8.17 6.68
CA THR A 48 -1.03 -8.14 6.57
C THR A 48 -1.52 -9.47 6.00
N PRO A 49 -2.43 -10.19 6.69
CA PRO A 49 -3.01 -11.43 6.17
C PRO A 49 -3.69 -11.18 4.82
N PRO A 50 -3.57 -12.08 3.83
CA PRO A 50 -4.17 -11.88 2.51
C PRO A 50 -5.68 -11.57 2.52
N ALA A 51 -6.41 -12.13 3.49
CA ALA A 51 -7.85 -11.90 3.65
C ALA A 51 -8.20 -10.46 4.09
N GLU A 52 -7.25 -9.71 4.64
CA GLU A 52 -7.45 -8.34 5.15
C GLU A 52 -6.91 -7.27 4.17
N ARG A 53 -6.43 -7.67 2.98
CA ARG A 53 -5.78 -6.75 2.01
C ARG A 53 -6.74 -6.07 1.04
N TYR A 54 -8.04 -6.36 1.14
CA TYR A 54 -9.02 -5.79 0.22
C TYR A 54 -9.36 -4.36 0.64
N THR A 55 -9.65 -3.53 -0.35
CA THR A 55 -10.11 -2.16 -0.13
C THR A 55 -11.41 -1.88 -0.85
N TYR A 56 -11.91 -2.82 -1.65
CA TYR A 56 -13.07 -2.62 -2.51
C TYR A 56 -13.90 -3.89 -2.59
N LEU A 57 -15.24 -3.75 -2.62
CA LEU A 57 -16.16 -4.86 -2.87
C LEU A 57 -16.91 -4.64 -4.18
N PHE A 58 -16.85 -5.64 -5.05
CA PHE A 58 -17.62 -5.64 -6.29
C PHE A 58 -18.03 -7.04 -6.68
N ASP A 59 -19.30 -7.18 -7.04
CA ASP A 59 -19.90 -8.45 -7.47
C ASP A 59 -19.57 -9.62 -6.52
N MET A 60 -19.80 -9.40 -5.23
CA MET A 60 -19.53 -10.35 -4.14
C MET A 60 -18.05 -10.74 -3.97
N ASN A 61 -17.12 -9.96 -4.52
CA ASN A 61 -15.69 -10.25 -4.46
C ASN A 61 -14.91 -9.16 -3.71
N CYS A 62 -13.98 -9.58 -2.86
CA CYS A 62 -13.03 -8.71 -2.16
C CYS A 62 -11.84 -8.40 -3.06
N GLN A 63 -11.62 -7.13 -3.36
CA GLN A 63 -10.61 -6.66 -4.30
C GLN A 63 -9.60 -5.72 -3.62
N SER A 64 -8.32 -5.92 -3.91
CA SER A 64 -7.22 -5.07 -3.45
C SER A 64 -6.81 -4.15 -4.59
N LEU A 65 -7.31 -2.91 -4.57
CA LEU A 65 -7.07 -1.90 -5.62
C LEU A 65 -6.19 -0.75 -5.13
N ASP A 66 -6.28 -0.44 -3.84
CA ASP A 66 -5.43 0.55 -3.20
C ASP A 66 -4.18 -0.12 -2.63
N HIS A 67 -3.02 0.42 -3.00
CA HIS A 67 -1.74 -0.13 -2.59
C HIS A 67 -0.89 0.94 -1.93
N MET A 68 -0.03 0.51 -1.02
CA MET A 68 1.05 1.33 -0.49
C MET A 68 2.38 0.63 -0.68
N TYR A 69 3.34 1.34 -1.27
CA TYR A 69 4.71 0.93 -1.43
C TYR A 69 5.64 1.92 -0.74
N ALA A 70 6.63 1.40 -0.02
CA ALA A 70 7.58 2.22 0.72
C ALA A 70 9.02 1.81 0.45
N SER A 71 9.94 2.78 0.55
CA SER A 71 11.37 2.51 0.55
C SER A 71 11.77 1.70 1.79
N LYS A 72 12.80 0.85 1.69
CA LYS A 72 13.27 0.02 2.83
C LYS A 72 13.68 0.85 4.06
N ALA A 73 14.07 2.12 3.87
CA ALA A 73 14.39 3.05 4.95
C ALA A 73 13.20 3.31 5.91
N LEU A 74 11.97 3.05 5.48
CA LEU A 74 10.74 3.22 6.25
C LEU A 74 10.23 1.92 6.89
N ALA A 75 10.87 0.77 6.63
CA ALA A 75 10.38 -0.53 7.12
C ALA A 75 10.45 -0.68 8.65
N ARG A 76 11.38 0.04 9.30
CA ARG A 76 11.57 -0.06 10.75
C ARG A 76 10.34 0.47 11.49
N ARG A 77 9.68 -0.39 12.26
CA ARG A 77 8.48 -0.05 13.06
C ARG A 77 7.30 0.46 12.23
N ALA A 78 7.26 0.14 10.93
CA ALA A 78 6.09 0.41 10.12
C ALA A 78 4.87 -0.31 10.70
N LYS A 79 3.73 0.38 10.71
CA LYS A 79 2.41 -0.22 10.93
C LYS A 79 1.51 0.13 9.77
N PHE A 80 0.63 -0.77 9.39
CA PHE A 80 -0.28 -0.57 8.28
C PHE A 80 -1.54 -1.40 8.48
N GLU A 81 -2.68 -0.84 8.11
CA GLU A 81 -3.99 -1.48 8.24
C GLU A 81 -4.95 -0.91 7.18
N HIS A 82 -5.71 -1.79 6.55
CA HIS A 82 -6.90 -1.43 5.78
C HIS A 82 -8.08 -1.37 6.73
N LEU A 83 -8.74 -0.21 6.83
CA LEU A 83 -9.85 -0.02 7.75
C LEU A 83 -11.16 -0.33 7.02
N HIS A 84 -11.77 -1.48 7.30
CA HIS A 84 -13.02 -1.95 6.68
C HIS A 84 -14.28 -1.20 7.13
N VAL A 85 -14.22 0.13 7.08
CA VAL A 85 -15.28 1.04 7.55
C VAL A 85 -16.33 1.33 6.49
N ASN A 86 -16.04 1.09 5.21
CA ASN A 86 -16.94 1.33 4.09
C ASN A 86 -17.50 0.02 3.53
N THR A 87 -16.66 -0.99 3.31
CA THR A 87 -17.06 -2.26 2.68
C THR A 87 -17.98 -3.12 3.53
N TRP A 88 -18.12 -2.83 4.83
CA TRP A 88 -19.05 -3.52 5.73
C TRP A 88 -20.35 -2.76 6.00
N GLN A 89 -20.53 -1.59 5.38
CA GLN A 89 -21.73 -0.77 5.53
C GLN A 89 -22.82 -1.18 4.54
N ASP A 90 -24.05 -0.80 4.86
CA ASP A 90 -25.11 -0.75 3.86
C ASP A 90 -24.95 0.48 2.93
N ALA A 91 -25.80 0.56 1.89
CA ALA A 91 -25.74 1.64 0.91
C ALA A 91 -25.95 3.05 1.50
N ASN A 92 -26.54 3.19 2.68
CA ASN A 92 -26.74 4.47 3.33
C ASN A 92 -25.57 4.86 4.25
N GLY A 93 -24.86 3.87 4.80
CA GLY A 93 -23.69 4.05 5.66
C GLY A 93 -22.38 4.15 4.89
N GLN A 94 -22.33 3.69 3.64
CA GLN A 94 -21.15 3.74 2.80
C GLN A 94 -20.87 5.19 2.33
N VAL A 95 -19.74 5.76 2.75
CA VAL A 95 -19.31 7.14 2.38
C VAL A 95 -18.33 7.14 1.21
N SER A 96 -17.64 6.01 1.00
CA SER A 96 -16.74 5.74 -0.13
C SER A 96 -16.96 4.29 -0.55
N ASP A 97 -16.83 3.98 -1.82
CA ASP A 97 -16.83 2.60 -2.31
C ASP A 97 -15.53 1.85 -1.97
N HIS A 98 -14.48 2.59 -1.62
CA HIS A 98 -13.20 2.06 -1.11
C HIS A 98 -13.04 2.24 0.41
N ASP A 99 -12.38 1.28 1.06
CA ASP A 99 -11.86 1.39 2.42
C ASP A 99 -10.53 2.17 2.47
N PRO A 100 -10.34 3.06 3.45
CA PRO A 100 -9.07 3.75 3.62
C PRO A 100 -7.98 2.83 4.16
N SER A 101 -6.76 3.04 3.68
CA SER A 101 -5.56 2.36 4.16
C SER A 101 -4.69 3.34 4.95
N VAL A 102 -4.28 2.97 6.17
CA VAL A 102 -3.57 3.88 7.08
C VAL A 102 -2.22 3.29 7.45
N ALA A 103 -1.15 4.06 7.27
CA ALA A 103 0.20 3.68 7.66
C ALA A 103 0.81 4.63 8.70
N GLN A 104 1.61 4.07 9.60
CA GLN A 104 2.48 4.82 10.51
C GLN A 104 3.94 4.46 10.21
N PHE A 105 4.76 5.49 9.98
CA PHE A 105 6.19 5.34 9.71
C PHE A 105 7.06 6.18 10.65
N ASP A 106 8.26 5.67 10.96
CA ASP A 106 9.32 6.45 11.61
C ASP A 106 10.15 7.20 10.55
N VAL A 107 9.91 8.50 10.45
CA VAL A 107 10.57 9.37 9.44
C VAL A 107 11.80 10.10 9.97
N CYS A 108 12.09 9.99 11.27
CA CYS A 108 13.22 10.67 11.90
C CYS A 108 14.51 9.87 11.73
N GLY A 109 15.57 10.54 11.27
CA GLY A 109 16.88 9.92 11.04
C GLY A 109 17.73 9.85 12.29
N CYS A 110 17.49 8.88 13.16
CA CYS A 110 18.50 8.39 14.10
C CYS A 110 18.52 6.86 14.08
N ALA A 111 19.52 6.33 13.37
CA ALA A 111 20.08 5.00 13.53
C ALA A 111 21.59 5.12 13.27
#